data_AF-A0A256Z271-F1
#
_entry.id   AF-A0A256Z271-F1
#
_cell.length_a   1.000
_cell.length_b   1.000
_cell.length_c   1.000
_cell.angle_alpha   90.00
_cell.angle_beta   90.00
_cell.angle_gamma   90.00
#
_symmetry.space_group_name_H-M   'P 1'
#
loop_
_entity.id
_entity.type
_entity.pdbx_description
1 polymer ?
#
loop_
_entity_poly.entity_id
_entity_poly.type
_entity_poly.pdbx_seq_one_letter_code
_entity_poly.pdbx_strand_id
1 'polypeptide(L)'
;MEEVVFVIRPKDDYTSLCENVKRRYFEYLSKGVKRFKFLIVSKEPLYKWIESVRCVLEVNISATIIVKQVNPDELNKIVASTENVIEITR
;
A
#
# COMPACT_ATOMS: atom_id res chain seq x y z
N MET A 1 -3.14 17.98 -5.57
CA MET A 1 -2.09 17.25 -4.81
C MET A 1 -2.12 15.82 -5.31
N GLU A 2 -1.01 15.36 -5.88
CA GLU A 2 -0.91 14.03 -6.49
C GLU A 2 -0.90 12.97 -5.37
N GLU A 3 -1.97 12.17 -5.30
CA GLU A 3 -2.05 10.99 -4.43
C GLU A 3 -1.54 9.79 -5.21
N VAL A 4 -0.76 8.93 -4.55
CA VAL A 4 -0.30 7.66 -5.13
C VAL A 4 -0.98 6.51 -4.41
N VAL A 5 -1.54 5.59 -5.19
CA VAL A 5 -2.29 4.44 -4.66
C VAL A 5 -1.54 3.14 -4.91
N PHE A 6 -1.14 2.48 -3.84
CA PHE A 6 -0.52 1.17 -3.87
C PHE A 6 -1.56 0.07 -3.65
N VAL A 7 -1.69 -0.84 -4.60
CA VAL A 7 -2.50 -2.06 -4.45
C VAL A 7 -1.57 -3.21 -4.07
N ILE A 8 -1.82 -3.81 -2.91
CA ILE A 8 -0.97 -4.85 -2.32
C ILE A 8 -1.79 -6.13 -2.21
N ARG A 9 -1.28 -7.24 -2.75
CA ARG A 9 -1.90 -8.57 -2.67
C ARG A 9 -0.98 -9.55 -1.91
N PRO A 10 -1.11 -9.68 -0.59
CA PRO A 10 -0.24 -10.56 0.19
C PRO A 10 -0.47 -12.04 -0.15
N LYS A 11 0.62 -12.81 -0.25
CA LYS A 11 0.62 -14.27 -0.49
C LYS A 11 1.62 -14.96 0.45
N ASP A 12 1.37 -14.86 1.75
CA ASP A 12 2.08 -15.56 2.85
C ASP A 12 3.43 -14.98 3.31
N ASP A 13 4.18 -14.26 2.46
CA ASP A 13 5.44 -13.60 2.87
C ASP A 13 5.27 -12.08 3.02
N TYR A 14 4.75 -11.69 4.18
CA TYR A 14 4.42 -10.31 4.52
C TYR A 14 5.66 -9.43 4.69
N THR A 15 6.76 -9.97 5.23
CA THR A 15 7.98 -9.22 5.51
C THR A 15 8.72 -8.86 4.23
N SER A 16 8.93 -9.81 3.31
CA SER A 16 9.55 -9.54 2.01
C SER A 16 8.71 -8.56 1.19
N LEU A 17 7.38 -8.73 1.22
CA LEU A 17 6.45 -7.81 0.58
C LEU A 17 6.58 -6.39 1.13
N CYS A 18 6.76 -6.25 2.45
CA CYS A 18 6.93 -4.94 3.05
C CYS A 18 8.17 -4.22 2.52
N GLU A 19 9.32 -4.88 2.40
CA GLU A 19 10.52 -4.25 1.83
C GLU A 19 10.30 -3.74 0.39
N ASN A 20 9.52 -4.47 -0.41
CA ASN A 20 9.11 -4.00 -1.74
C ASN A 20 8.22 -2.76 -1.68
N VAL A 21 7.26 -2.73 -0.75
CA VAL A 21 6.39 -1.57 -0.47
C VAL A 21 7.22 -0.37 -0.04
N LYS A 22 8.15 -0.57 0.89
CA LYS A 22 9.06 0.46 1.40
C LYS A 22 9.91 1.09 0.29
N ARG A 23 10.52 0.26 -0.56
CA ARG A 23 11.32 0.74 -1.69
C ARG A 23 10.49 1.64 -2.62
N ARG A 24 9.29 1.21 -3.00
CA ARG A 24 8.38 2.00 -3.84
C ARG A 24 7.93 3.27 -3.14
N TYR A 25 7.53 3.19 -1.87
CA TYR A 25 7.17 4.35 -1.07
C TYR A 25 8.27 5.42 -1.07
N PHE A 26 9.53 5.05 -0.81
CA PHE A 26 10.66 5.99 -0.84
C PHE A 26 10.95 6.56 -2.24
N GLU A 27 10.72 5.77 -3.30
CA GLU A 27 10.85 6.25 -4.69
C GLU A 27 9.90 7.41 -5.00
N TYR A 28 8.65 7.35 -4.52
CA TYR A 28 7.68 8.42 -4.73
C TYR A 28 7.85 9.56 -3.72
N LEU A 29 8.25 9.23 -2.49
CA LEU A 29 8.55 10.23 -1.48
C LEU A 29 9.70 11.15 -1.90
N SER A 30 10.76 10.61 -2.52
CA SER A 30 11.88 11.41 -3.03
C SER A 30 11.50 12.32 -4.21
N LYS A 31 10.44 11.96 -4.94
CA LYS A 31 9.81 12.80 -6.00
C LYS A 31 8.87 13.87 -5.44
N GLY A 32 8.74 13.98 -4.11
CA GLY A 32 7.93 15.01 -3.46
C GLY A 32 6.47 14.61 -3.18
N VAL A 33 6.07 13.37 -3.46
CA VAL A 33 4.72 12.88 -3.11
C VAL A 33 4.57 12.83 -1.59
N LYS A 34 3.46 13.34 -1.07
CA LYS A 34 3.17 13.39 0.38
C LYS A 34 1.89 12.67 0.78
N ARG A 35 1.09 12.20 -0.18
CA ARG A 35 -0.18 11.47 0.07
C ARG A 35 -0.11 10.09 -0.54
N PHE A 36 -0.24 9.09 0.32
CA PHE A 36 -0.14 7.69 -0.06
C PHE A 36 -1.34 6.91 0.44
N LYS A 37 -1.91 6.08 -0.43
CA LYS A 37 -3.01 5.19 -0.11
C LYS A 37 -2.61 3.76 -0.37
N PHE A 38 -2.64 2.92 0.65
CA PHE A 38 -2.33 1.49 0.55
C PHE A 38 -3.64 0.70 0.62
N LEU A 39 -4.00 0.09 -0.51
CA LEU A 39 -5.14 -0.81 -0.67
C LEU A 39 -4.66 -2.25 -0.52
N ILE A 40 -4.90 -2.85 0.64
CA ILE A 40 -4.41 -4.18 0.97
C ILE A 40 -5.53 -5.18 0.71
N VAL A 41 -5.35 -5.98 -0.32
CA VAL A 41 -6.34 -6.92 -0.82
C VAL A 41 -6.18 -8.22 -0.06
N SER A 42 -6.96 -8.39 1.00
CA SER A 42 -6.87 -9.55 1.87
C SER A 42 -8.20 -9.83 2.55
N LYS A 43 -8.48 -11.13 2.79
CA LYS A 43 -9.58 -11.59 3.66
C LYS A 43 -9.09 -11.95 5.07
N GLU A 44 -7.79 -11.80 5.32
CA GLU A 44 -7.18 -12.12 6.61
C GLU A 44 -7.46 -11.03 7.67
N PRO A 45 -7.33 -11.35 8.96
CA PRO A 45 -7.45 -10.36 10.04
C PRO A 45 -6.34 -9.31 9.99
N LEU A 46 -6.62 -8.13 10.58
CA LEU A 46 -5.74 -6.95 10.62
C LEU A 46 -4.29 -7.29 10.97
N TYR A 47 -4.07 -8.06 12.03
CA TYR A 47 -2.72 -8.38 12.54
C TYR A 47 -1.85 -9.14 11.52
N LYS A 48 -2.45 -9.82 10.54
CA LYS A 48 -1.68 -10.49 9.48
C LYS A 48 -1.33 -9.53 8.37
N TRP A 49 -2.33 -8.86 7.80
CA TRP A 49 -2.11 -8.08 6.60
C TRP A 49 -1.35 -6.79 6.86
N ILE A 50 -1.44 -6.22 8.07
CA ILE A 50 -0.75 -4.96 8.42
C ILE A 50 0.77 -5.09 8.30
N GLU A 51 1.31 -6.30 8.50
CA GLU A 51 2.74 -6.58 8.34
C GLU A 51 3.24 -6.29 6.92
N SER A 52 2.36 -6.33 5.90
CA SER A 52 2.74 -5.96 4.52
C SER A 52 3.06 -4.47 4.32
N VAL A 53 2.68 -3.61 5.27
CA VAL A 53 2.93 -2.15 5.21
C VAL A 53 3.57 -1.59 6.48
N ARG A 54 3.83 -2.43 7.49
CA ARG A 54 4.39 -1.99 8.77
C ARG A 54 5.70 -1.20 8.62
N CYS A 55 6.58 -1.64 7.74
CA CYS A 55 7.85 -1.00 7.40
C CYS A 55 7.73 0.44 6.85
N VAL A 56 6.56 0.87 6.35
CA VAL A 56 6.33 2.28 5.96
C VAL A 56 5.60 3.07 7.05
N LEU A 57 4.85 2.40 7.93
CA LEU A 57 4.17 3.02 9.06
C LEU A 57 5.14 3.36 10.20
N GLU A 58 6.20 2.57 10.38
CA GLU A 58 7.25 2.79 11.39
C GLU A 58 8.20 3.95 11.02
N VAL A 59 8.09 4.51 9.81
CA VAL A 59 8.95 5.57 9.33
C VAL A 59 8.41 6.94 9.76
N ASN A 60 9.17 7.67 10.60
CA ASN A 60 8.79 9.00 11.07
C ASN A 60 9.06 10.07 10.00
N ILE A 61 8.07 10.33 9.14
CA ILE A 61 8.15 11.31 8.03
C ILE A 61 6.84 12.11 7.91
N SER A 62 6.95 13.39 7.54
CA SER A 62 5.81 14.25 7.18
C SER A 62 5.14 13.82 5.87
N ALA A 63 4.39 12.73 5.89
CA ALA A 63 3.52 12.25 4.82
C ALA A 63 2.17 11.78 5.40
N THR A 64 1.10 11.93 4.64
CA THR A 64 -0.20 11.34 4.97
C THR A 64 -0.27 9.93 4.39
N ILE A 65 -0.48 8.95 5.26
CA ILE A 65 -0.61 7.54 4.89
C ILE A 65 -2.03 7.09 5.25
N ILE A 66 -2.77 6.60 4.24
CA ILE A 66 -4.08 5.99 4.39
C ILE A 66 -3.93 4.51 4.10
N VAL A 67 -4.34 3.65 5.02
CA VAL A 67 -4.32 2.20 4.84
C VAL A 67 -5.75 1.68 4.87
N LYS A 68 -6.14 0.92 3.84
CA LYS A 68 -7.47 0.33 3.73
C LYS A 68 -7.37 -1.14 3.33
N GLN A 69 -8.00 -2.01 4.11
CA GLN A 69 -8.28 -3.38 3.68
C GLN A 69 -9.38 -3.38 2.62
N VAL A 70 -9.18 -4.14 1.56
CA VAL A 70 -10.12 -4.28 0.45
C VAL A 70 -10.44 -5.75 0.23
N ASN A 71 -11.72 -6.08 0.13
CA ASN A 71 -12.13 -7.42 -0.30
C ASN A 71 -11.73 -7.60 -1.78
N PRO A 72 -11.08 -8.71 -2.18
CA PRO A 72 -10.76 -9.00 -3.59
C PRO A 72 -11.88 -8.69 -4.58
N ASP A 73 -13.13 -8.96 -4.20
CA ASP A 73 -14.31 -8.80 -5.06
C ASP A 73 -14.69 -7.32 -5.30
N GLU A 74 -14.17 -6.40 -4.49
CA GLU A 74 -14.44 -4.96 -4.57
C GLU A 74 -13.30 -4.16 -5.23
N LEU A 75 -12.12 -4.78 -5.39
CA LEU A 75 -10.92 -4.10 -5.86
C LEU A 75 -11.12 -3.43 -7.22
N ASN A 76 -11.74 -4.14 -8.17
CA ASN A 76 -11.95 -3.64 -9.53
C ASN A 76 -12.82 -2.38 -9.55
N LYS A 77 -13.78 -2.26 -8.61
CA LYS A 77 -14.63 -1.08 -8.50
C LYS A 77 -13.85 0.13 -7.97
N ILE A 78 -12.92 -0.11 -7.04
CA ILE A 78 -12.10 0.95 -6.43
C ILE A 78 -11.01 1.43 -7.39
N VAL A 79 -10.32 0.50 -8.06
CA VAL A 79 -9.22 0.82 -8.99
C VAL A 79 -9.74 1.56 -10.23
N ALA A 80 -10.94 1.23 -10.73
CA ALA A 80 -11.52 1.88 -11.89
C ALA A 80 -11.75 3.40 -11.73
N SER A 81 -11.86 3.89 -10.49
CA SER A 81 -12.06 5.31 -10.18
C SER A 81 -10.80 5.98 -9.62
N THR A 82 -9.64 5.33 -9.69
CA THR A 82 -8.41 5.78 -9.03
C THR A 82 -7.32 6.08 -10.05
N GLU A 83 -6.72 7.26 -9.98
CA GLU A 83 -5.55 7.64 -10.78
C GLU A 83 -4.24 7.25 -10.04
N ASN A 84 -3.13 7.07 -10.77
CA ASN A 84 -1.81 6.75 -10.20
C ASN A 84 -1.75 5.45 -9.37
N VAL A 85 -2.29 4.37 -9.93
CA VAL A 85 -2.32 3.04 -9.30
C VAL A 85 -1.05 2.26 -9.59
N ILE A 86 -0.42 1.75 -8.53
CA ILE A 86 0.77 0.90 -8.60
C ILE A 86 0.44 -0.42 -7.94
N GLU A 87 0.50 -1.50 -8.70
CA GLU A 87 0.36 -2.84 -8.15
C GLU A 87 1.70 -3.36 -7.62
N ILE A 88 1.70 -3.81 -6.37
CA ILE A 88 2.83 -4.50 -5.75
C ILE A 88 2.39 -5.94 -5.52
N THR A 89 3.01 -6.83 -6.29
CA THR A 89 2.91 -8.28 -6.13
C THR A 89 4.23 -8.82 -5.59
N ARG A 90 4.22 -10.05 -5.09
CA ARG A 90 5.44 -10.78 -4.75
C ARG A 90 6.19 -11.17 -6.01
#